data_AF-G5B8F4-F1
#
_entry.id   AF-G5B8F4-F1
#
_cell.length_a   1.000
_cell.length_b   1.000
_cell.length_c   1.000
_cell.angle_alpha   90.00
_cell.angle_beta   90.00
_cell.angle_gamma   90.00
#
_symmetry.space_group_name_H-M   'P 1'
#
loop_
_entity.id
_entity.type
_entity.pdbx_description
1 polymer ?
#
loop_
_entity_poly.entity_id
_entity_poly.type
_entity_poly.pdbx_seq_one_letter_code
_entity_poly.pdbx_strand_id
1 'polypeptide(L)'
;MGTVRVSSAVLKAAAHHLGAQCDKANKEFMLCRWEEKDPRRCLEEGKLVNKCTLDFFSSFEPTLPNFFILHQSKSKDLETS
;
A
#
# COMPACT_ATOMS: atom_id res chain seq x y z
N MET A 1 10.10 8.24 15.60
CA MET A 1 9.55 7.56 14.41
C MET A 1 9.24 8.63 13.38
N GLY A 2 9.92 8.61 12.22
CA GLY A 2 9.67 9.57 11.14
C GLY A 2 8.40 9.20 10.36
N THR A 3 7.65 10.20 9.89
CA THR A 3 6.45 9.97 9.07
C THR A 3 6.86 9.64 7.63
N VAL A 4 6.48 8.46 7.14
CA VAL A 4 6.60 8.10 5.72
C VAL A 4 5.44 8.74 4.96
N ARG A 5 5.74 9.64 4.01
CA ARG A 5 4.72 10.30 3.17
C ARG A 5 4.65 9.61 1.81
N VAL A 6 3.52 8.97 1.53
CA VAL A 6 3.26 8.27 0.27
C VAL A 6 2.10 8.95 -0.46
N SER A 7 2.33 9.38 -1.70
CA SER A 7 1.25 9.95 -2.53
C SER A 7 0.40 8.85 -3.16
N SER A 8 -0.83 9.17 -3.57
CA SER A 8 -1.72 8.24 -4.27
C SER A 8 -1.09 7.72 -5.58
N ALA A 9 -0.35 8.56 -6.31
CA ALA A 9 0.37 8.18 -7.52
C ALA A 9 1.45 7.11 -7.24
N VAL A 10 2.27 7.32 -6.20
CA VAL A 10 3.31 6.37 -5.79
C VAL A 10 2.68 5.06 -5.30
N LEU A 11 1.61 5.13 -4.51
CA LEU A 11 0.89 3.96 -4.01
C LEU A 11 0.30 3.12 -5.16
N LYS A 12 -0.38 3.76 -6.12
CA LYS A 12 -0.95 3.10 -7.31
C LYS A 12 0.12 2.49 -8.20
N ALA A 13 1.28 3.15 -8.34
CA ALA A 13 2.39 2.64 -9.12
C ALA A 13 3.08 1.44 -8.43
N ALA A 14 3.08 1.41 -7.10
CA ALA A 14 3.62 0.31 -6.31
C ALA A 14 2.67 -0.88 -6.15
N ALA A 15 1.38 -0.73 -6.48
CA ALA A 15 0.32 -1.68 -6.15
C ALA A 15 0.63 -3.15 -6.51
N HIS A 16 1.24 -3.41 -7.68
CA HIS A 16 1.62 -4.78 -8.07
C HIS A 16 2.66 -5.41 -7.15
N HIS A 17 3.66 -4.62 -6.71
CA HIS A 17 4.72 -5.09 -5.82
C HIS A 17 4.24 -5.15 -4.38
N LEU A 18 3.51 -4.13 -3.94
CA LEU A 18 2.90 -4.08 -2.61
C LEU A 18 1.91 -5.23 -2.41
N GLY A 19 1.13 -5.57 -3.45
CA GLY A 19 0.21 -6.70 -3.44
C GLY A 19 0.92 -8.03 -3.19
N ALA A 20 2.07 -8.27 -3.83
CA ALA A 20 2.86 -9.47 -3.61
C ALA A 20 3.56 -9.49 -2.23
N GLN A 21 4.11 -8.36 -1.79
CA GLN A 21 4.86 -8.26 -0.52
C GLN A 21 3.94 -8.31 0.71
N CYS A 22 2.78 -7.67 0.65
CA CYS A 22 1.83 -7.58 1.75
C CYS A 22 0.59 -8.46 1.55
N ASP A 23 0.67 -9.48 0.68
CA ASP A 23 -0.45 -10.34 0.27
C ASP A 23 -1.26 -10.88 1.45
N LYS A 24 -0.58 -11.45 2.44
CA LYS A 24 -1.22 -12.01 3.63
C LYS A 24 -2.04 -10.97 4.39
N ALA A 25 -1.42 -9.85 4.79
CA ALA A 25 -2.10 -8.82 5.57
C ALA A 25 -3.30 -8.23 4.79
N ASN A 26 -3.13 -8.01 3.49
CA ASN A 26 -4.18 -7.50 2.62
C ASN A 26 -5.35 -8.49 2.49
N LYS A 27 -5.06 -9.79 2.32
CA LYS A 27 -6.09 -10.83 2.22
C LYS A 27 -6.87 -11.01 3.51
N GLU A 28 -6.20 -11.04 4.67
CA GLU A 28 -6.87 -11.14 5.97
C GLU A 28 -7.79 -9.94 6.23
N PHE A 29 -7.33 -8.72 5.92
CA PHE A 29 -8.18 -7.54 6.02
C PHE A 29 -9.40 -7.61 5.09
N MET A 30 -9.20 -8.06 3.84
CA MET A 30 -10.29 -8.20 2.88
C MET A 30 -11.28 -9.29 3.29
N LEU A 31 -10.81 -10.41 3.84
CA LEU A 31 -11.64 -11.47 4.38
C LEU A 31 -12.47 -10.95 5.56
N CYS A 32 -11.83 -10.32 6.55
CA CYS A 32 -12.54 -9.70 7.67
C CYS A 32 -13.60 -8.71 7.18
N ARG A 33 -13.26 -7.83 6.23
CA ARG A 33 -14.20 -6.84 5.69
C ARG A 33 -15.40 -7.49 4.97
N TRP A 34 -15.25 -8.68 4.42
CA TRP A 34 -16.31 -9.40 3.72
C TRP A 34 -17.22 -10.16 4.69
N GLU A 35 -16.64 -10.73 5.75
CA GLU A 35 -17.39 -11.47 6.78
C GLU A 35 -18.08 -10.53 7.77
N GLU A 36 -17.38 -9.48 8.20
CA GLU A 36 -17.85 -8.52 9.18
C GLU A 36 -18.52 -7.31 8.52
N LYS A 37 -19.77 -7.03 8.93
CA LYS A 37 -20.50 -5.84 8.48
C LYS A 37 -20.05 -4.56 9.18
N ASP A 38 -19.43 -4.66 10.36
CA ASP A 38 -18.93 -3.52 11.13
C ASP A 38 -17.42 -3.35 10.93
N PRO A 39 -16.96 -2.29 10.23
CA PRO A 39 -15.54 -2.09 9.94
C PRO A 39 -14.68 -1.91 11.19
N ARG A 40 -15.27 -1.58 12.35
CA ARG A 40 -14.54 -1.47 13.62
C ARG A 40 -13.99 -2.81 14.12
N ARG A 41 -14.54 -3.93 13.62
CA ARG A 41 -14.04 -5.27 13.95
C ARG A 41 -12.76 -5.63 13.20
N CYS A 42 -12.47 -4.96 12.09
CA CYS A 42 -11.29 -5.23 11.24
C CYS A 42 -10.11 -4.27 11.48
N LEU A 43 -10.10 -3.57 12.64
CA LEU A 43 -9.09 -2.55 12.93
C LEU A 43 -7.70 -3.16 13.14
N GLU A 44 -7.61 -4.36 13.68
CA GLU A 44 -6.30 -5.02 13.91
C GLU A 44 -5.67 -5.46 12.59
N GLU A 45 -6.45 -6.05 11.70
CA GLU A 45 -6.05 -6.40 10.33
C GLU A 45 -5.65 -5.14 9.55
N GLY A 46 -6.42 -4.05 9.70
CA GLY A 46 -6.11 -2.76 9.11
C GLY A 46 -4.77 -2.19 9.60
N LYS A 47 -4.45 -2.33 10.89
CA LYS A 47 -3.13 -1.94 11.44
C LYS A 47 -2.01 -2.77 10.84
N LEU A 48 -2.22 -4.07 10.60
CA LEU A 48 -1.23 -4.94 9.96
C LEU A 48 -0.99 -4.54 8.49
N VAL A 49 -2.04 -4.22 7.74
CA VAL A 49 -1.93 -3.67 6.37
C VAL A 49 -1.12 -2.39 6.37
N ASN A 50 -1.44 -1.45 7.27
CA ASN A 50 -0.73 -0.18 7.36
C ASN A 50 0.75 -0.37 7.75
N LYS A 51 1.02 -1.25 8.72
CA LYS A 51 2.39 -1.58 9.12
C LYS A 51 3.20 -2.17 7.96
N CYS A 52 2.67 -3.19 7.28
CA CYS A 52 3.35 -3.80 6.14
C CYS A 52 3.62 -2.79 5.02
N THR A 53 2.65 -1.91 4.74
CA THR A 53 2.80 -0.86 3.73
C THR A 53 3.88 0.15 4.12
N LEU A 54 3.91 0.59 5.38
CA LEU A 54 4.95 1.51 5.87
C LEU A 54 6.33 0.85 5.85
N ASP A 55 6.43 -0.42 6.25
CA ASP A 55 7.70 -1.18 6.22
C ASP A 55 8.19 -1.34 4.78
N PHE A 56 7.28 -1.66 3.83
CA PHE A 56 7.56 -1.69 2.40
C PHE A 56 8.15 -0.36 1.93
N PHE A 57 7.48 0.77 2.22
CA PHE A 57 8.00 2.08 1.80
C PHE A 57 9.24 2.56 2.57
N SER A 58 9.44 2.09 3.80
CA SER A 58 10.63 2.41 4.62
C SER A 58 11.87 1.64 4.20
N SER A 59 11.69 0.51 3.49
CA SER A 59 12.80 -0.25 2.90
C SER A 59 13.46 0.45 1.70
N PHE A 60 12.83 1.51 1.17
CA PHE A 60 13.38 2.33 0.09
C PHE A 60 14.02 3.59 0.66
N GLU A 61 15.27 3.84 0.31
CA GLU A 61 15.93 5.11 0.62
C GLU A 61 15.22 6.24 -0.15
N PRO A 62 14.93 7.40 0.48
CA PRO A 62 14.20 8.50 -0.16
C PRO A 62 14.87 9.06 -1.43
N THR A 63 16.14 8.73 -1.65
CA THR A 63 16.98 9.14 -2.78
C THR A 63 17.02 8.15 -3.95
N LEU A 64 16.57 6.91 -3.74
CA LEU A 64 16.48 5.88 -4.80
C LEU A 64 15.04 5.40 -4.92
N PRO A 65 14.19 6.13 -5.68
CA PRO A 65 12.97 5.56 -6.17
C PRO A 65 13.38 4.36 -7.02
N ASN A 66 12.93 3.15 -6.65
CA ASN A 66 13.00 2.03 -7.56
C ASN A 66 12.42 2.49 -8.90
N PHE A 67 13.26 2.50 -9.94
CA PHE A 67 12.93 2.98 -11.28
C PHE A 67 11.56 2.46 -11.74
N PHE A 68 11.23 1.22 -11.38
CA PHE A 68 9.95 0.55 -11.65
C PHE A 68 8.71 1.27 -11.07
N ILE A 69 8.81 1.86 -9.87
CA ILE A 69 7.69 2.59 -9.24
C ILE A 69 7.50 3.96 -9.93
N LEU A 70 8.57 4.66 -10.27
CA LEU A 70 8.46 5.92 -11.03
C LEU A 70 8.06 5.71 -12.49
N HIS A 71 8.48 4.60 -13.11
CA HIS A 71 8.07 4.29 -14.47
C HIS A 71 6.57 4.01 -14.55
N GLN A 72 5.99 3.37 -13.52
CA GLN A 72 4.55 3.20 -13.43
C GLN A 72 3.80 4.50 -13.07
N SER A 73 4.46 5.51 -12.47
CA SER A 73 3.81 6.80 -12.19
C SER A 73 3.61 7.64 -13.46
N LYS A 74 4.56 7.63 -14.41
CA LYS A 74 4.42 8.35 -15.70
C LYS A 74 3.26 7.84 -16.58
N SER A 75 2.73 6.65 -16.30
CA SER A 75 1.60 6.09 -17.06
C SER A 75 0.22 6.41 -16.46
N LYS A 76 0.13 6.94 -15.22
CA LYS A 76 -1.14 7.10 -14.48
C LYS A 76 -1.60 8.57 -14.30
N ASP A 77 -0.96 9.52 -14.96
CA ASP A 77 -1.47 10.90 -15.07
C ASP A 77 -2.68 11.01 -16.04
N LEU A 78 -3.23 9.88 -16.53
CA LEU A 78 -4.38 9.84 -17.46
C LEU A 78 -5.67 9.24 -16.86
N GLU A 79 -5.82 9.18 -15.55
CA GLU A 79 -7.11 8.81 -14.92
C GLU A 79 -7.45 9.75 -13.75
N THR A 80 -7.51 11.04 -14.08
CA THR A 80 -8.58 11.91 -13.59
C THR A 80 -9.63 12.02 -14.69
N SER A 81 -10.57 11.08 -14.71
CA SER A 81 -11.91 11.25 -15.30
C SER A 81 -12.90 10.32 -14.62
#